data_AF-A0A1I2S2F9-F1
#
_entry.id   AF-A0A1I2S2F9-F1
#
_cell.length_a   1.000
_cell.length_b   1.000
_cell.length_c   1.000
_cell.angle_alpha   90.00
_cell.angle_beta   90.00
_cell.angle_gamma   90.00
#
_symmetry.space_group_name_H-M   'P 1'
#
loop_
_entity.id
_entity.type
_entity.pdbx_description
1 polymer ?
#
loop_
_entity_poly.entity_id
_entity_poly.type
_entity_poly.pdbx_seq_one_letter_code
_entity_poly.pdbx_strand_id
1 'polypeptide(L)'
;MKNTFKIIGMTLLVAFMATGGTFGQQLPQFSQYIFNGLHVNPGYAGYKGEPYIQSTYRSQWVNFPGAPETFTLTADLSANEGTMGFGFSILSDQLGPAKTSGGSLTYAYRIQTSATGFLGLGVSAGVTEYSIDGSMLDPNDFPDSEIPMGRVNLFTPNLNTGLFYHNSKFYAGFSVYNMVGRNALEREDIALAYHDFHYYLTMGALFDLSTMVKFKPSFLIKEVKGAPTNYDINAMFLFGERIWVGGSYRSNMKIWNDNLESNLSNRNAVAAIIEIFATDRLRLGYAYDHNTNVLSDYRNNSHELSVGFYMTPRKAVMKNQRWF
;
A
#
# COMPACT_ATOMS: atom_id res chain seq x y z
N MET A 1 7.87 -51.48 24.45
CA MET A 1 8.01 -50.22 25.21
C MET A 1 8.83 -49.15 24.47
N LYS A 2 10.05 -49.43 23.98
CA LYS A 2 10.87 -48.43 23.26
C LYS A 2 10.25 -47.90 21.95
N ASN A 3 9.55 -48.75 21.18
CA ASN A 3 8.90 -48.33 19.93
C ASN A 3 7.61 -47.52 20.18
N THR A 4 6.87 -47.83 21.24
CA THR A 4 5.67 -47.09 21.65
C THR A 4 6.01 -45.67 22.09
N PHE A 5 7.13 -45.48 22.80
CA PHE A 5 7.62 -44.16 23.21
C PHE A 5 8.11 -43.32 22.02
N LYS A 6 8.71 -43.96 21.01
CA LYS A 6 9.09 -43.30 19.75
C LYS A 6 7.88 -42.89 18.92
N ILE A 7 6.86 -43.74 18.82
CA ILE A 7 5.62 -43.42 18.09
C ILE A 7 4.87 -42.29 18.80
N ILE A 8 4.69 -42.36 20.13
CA ILE A 8 4.04 -41.29 20.91
C ILE A 8 4.84 -39.97 20.81
N GLY A 9 6.16 -40.03 20.88
CA GLY A 9 7.02 -38.85 20.69
C GLY A 9 6.91 -38.25 19.29
N MET A 10 6.78 -39.08 18.26
CA MET A 10 6.64 -38.63 16.87
C MET A 10 5.23 -38.11 16.58
N THR A 11 4.18 -38.70 17.18
CA THR A 11 2.80 -38.19 17.11
C THR A 11 2.65 -36.86 17.85
N LEU A 12 3.30 -36.69 19.02
CA LEU A 12 3.33 -35.41 19.74
C LEU A 12 4.12 -34.33 18.97
N LEU A 13 5.19 -34.71 18.27
CA LEU A 13 5.95 -33.78 17.42
C LEU A 13 5.13 -33.30 16.21
N VAL A 14 4.37 -34.20 15.58
CA VAL A 14 3.48 -33.89 14.45
C VAL A 14 2.27 -33.06 14.92
N ALA A 15 1.73 -33.34 16.11
CA ALA A 15 0.66 -32.54 16.72
C ALA A 15 1.13 -31.12 17.12
N PHE A 16 2.42 -30.93 17.46
CA PHE A 16 3.01 -29.63 17.77
C PHE A 16 3.34 -28.81 16.50
N MET A 17 3.51 -29.45 15.35
CA MET A 17 3.69 -28.78 14.06
C MET A 17 2.38 -28.34 13.40
N ALA A 18 1.23 -28.84 13.88
CA ALA A 18 -0.09 -28.51 13.34
C ALA A 18 -0.70 -27.21 13.89
N THR A 19 -0.03 -26.51 14.81
CA THR A 19 -0.51 -25.24 15.39
C THR A 19 0.37 -24.07 14.94
N GLY A 20 0.45 -23.86 13.63
CA GLY A 20 1.04 -22.66 13.04
C GLY A 20 -0.05 -21.89 12.31
N GLY A 21 -0.77 -21.02 13.02
CA GLY A 21 -1.60 -20.03 12.36
C GLY A 21 -0.69 -19.12 11.52
N THR A 22 -0.73 -19.29 10.20
CA THR A 22 -0.01 -18.40 9.28
C THR A 22 -0.78 -17.10 9.18
N PHE A 23 -0.37 -16.10 9.96
CA PHE A 23 -0.91 -14.74 9.91
C PHE A 23 -0.01 -13.86 9.05
N GLY A 24 -0.58 -13.16 8.08
CA GLY A 24 0.18 -12.22 7.25
C GLY A 24 -0.48 -11.91 5.92
N GLN A 25 -1.72 -11.42 5.92
CA GLN A 25 -2.22 -10.69 4.77
C GLN A 25 -1.77 -9.24 4.86
N GLN A 26 -0.97 -8.84 3.88
CA GLN A 26 -0.41 -7.51 3.75
C GLN A 26 -1.36 -6.67 2.89
N LEU A 27 -1.56 -5.41 3.25
CA LEU A 27 -2.25 -4.46 2.38
C LEU A 27 -1.60 -4.43 0.98
N PRO A 28 -2.38 -4.24 -0.10
CA PRO A 28 -1.85 -4.21 -1.46
C PRO A 28 -0.66 -3.28 -1.60
N GLN A 29 0.39 -3.76 -2.26
CA GLN A 29 1.63 -3.04 -2.46
C GLN A 29 1.68 -2.41 -3.85
N PHE A 30 1.84 -1.10 -3.87
CA PHE A 30 2.03 -0.31 -5.10
C PHE A 30 3.51 -0.01 -5.32
N SER A 31 3.94 -0.02 -6.57
CA SER A 31 5.28 0.41 -6.96
C SER A 31 5.34 1.89 -7.31
N GLN A 32 4.23 2.50 -7.72
CA GLN A 32 4.13 3.95 -7.97
C GLN A 32 3.60 4.73 -6.76
N TYR A 33 3.71 4.18 -5.54
CA TYR A 33 3.22 4.86 -4.32
C TYR A 33 3.83 6.26 -4.11
N ILE A 34 5.02 6.51 -4.65
CA ILE A 34 5.72 7.80 -4.60
C ILE A 34 4.86 8.93 -5.20
N PHE A 35 3.99 8.58 -6.13
CA PHE A 35 3.13 9.50 -6.86
C PHE A 35 1.71 9.61 -6.29
N ASN A 36 1.38 8.73 -5.34
CA ASN A 36 0.15 8.73 -4.57
C ASN A 36 0.38 8.49 -3.08
N GLY A 37 0.76 9.56 -2.37
CA GLY A 37 1.04 9.49 -0.93
C GLY A 37 -0.19 9.16 -0.06
N LEU A 38 -1.42 9.32 -0.56
CA LEU A 38 -2.65 8.99 0.18
C LEU A 38 -2.74 7.50 0.53
N HIS A 39 -2.12 6.62 -0.27
CA HIS A 39 -2.05 5.19 0.02
C HIS A 39 -1.17 4.88 1.23
N VAL A 40 -0.27 5.80 1.60
CA VAL A 40 0.77 5.58 2.61
C VAL A 40 0.56 6.45 3.83
N ASN A 41 -0.03 7.65 3.70
CA ASN A 41 -0.16 8.57 4.83
C ASN A 41 -1.41 9.47 4.70
N PRO A 42 -2.38 9.39 5.63
CA PRO A 42 -3.54 10.28 5.63
C PRO A 42 -3.17 11.77 5.74
N GLY A 43 -2.06 12.10 6.40
CA GLY A 43 -1.54 13.47 6.53
C GLY A 43 -1.08 14.08 5.20
N TYR A 44 -0.93 13.28 4.14
CA TYR A 44 -0.61 13.74 2.79
C TYR A 44 -1.77 14.48 2.11
N ALA A 45 -3.01 14.33 2.57
CA ALA A 45 -4.17 14.90 1.88
C ALA A 45 -4.02 16.41 1.65
N GLY A 46 -4.27 16.84 0.40
CA GLY A 46 -4.11 18.23 -0.02
C GLY A 46 -2.66 18.68 -0.28
N TYR A 47 -1.65 17.81 -0.11
CA TYR A 47 -0.23 18.12 -0.36
C TYR A 47 0.01 18.82 -1.71
N LYS A 48 -0.69 18.38 -2.75
CA LYS A 48 -0.54 18.89 -4.12
C LYS A 48 -1.04 20.33 -4.29
N GLY A 49 -1.85 20.83 -3.36
CA GLY A 49 -2.47 22.16 -3.43
C GLY A 49 -3.60 22.28 -4.45
N GLU A 50 -3.58 21.48 -5.51
CA GLU A 50 -4.58 21.43 -6.57
C GLU A 50 -5.47 20.19 -6.42
N PRO A 51 -6.76 20.26 -6.80
CA PRO A 51 -7.61 19.08 -6.86
C PRO A 51 -7.07 18.09 -7.89
N TYR A 52 -6.81 16.87 -7.43
CA TYR A 52 -6.13 15.85 -8.19
C TYR A 52 -6.84 14.51 -8.01
N ILE A 53 -7.08 13.82 -9.13
CA ILE A 53 -7.66 12.49 -9.17
C ILE A 53 -6.62 11.55 -9.77
N GLN A 54 -6.49 10.36 -9.21
CA GLN A 54 -5.63 9.31 -9.75
C GLN A 54 -6.31 7.96 -9.67
N SER A 55 -6.19 7.21 -10.76
CA SER A 55 -6.50 5.79 -10.77
C SER A 55 -5.22 5.00 -11.01
N THR A 56 -5.13 3.83 -10.38
CA THR A 56 -4.04 2.89 -10.59
C THR A 56 -4.62 1.50 -10.79
N TYR A 57 -4.13 0.78 -11.79
CA TYR A 57 -4.44 -0.63 -12.01
C TYR A 57 -3.13 -1.41 -12.01
N ARG A 58 -3.11 -2.49 -11.22
CA ARG A 58 -1.94 -3.35 -11.04
C ARG A 58 -2.34 -4.79 -11.28
N SER A 59 -1.59 -5.47 -12.14
CA SER A 59 -1.70 -6.91 -12.37
C SER A 59 -0.37 -7.55 -12.02
N GLN A 60 -0.40 -8.54 -11.13
CA GLN A 60 0.79 -9.25 -10.66
C GLN A 60 0.83 -10.66 -11.22
N TRP A 61 2.02 -11.24 -11.36
CA TRP A 61 2.19 -12.65 -11.76
C TRP A 61 1.43 -12.99 -13.05
N VAL A 62 1.63 -12.16 -14.08
CA VAL A 62 0.86 -12.27 -15.33
C VAL A 62 0.97 -13.68 -15.90
N ASN A 63 -0.18 -14.23 -16.31
CA ASN A 63 -0.40 -15.62 -16.76
C ASN A 63 -0.55 -16.67 -15.65
N PHE A 64 -0.54 -16.28 -14.36
CA PHE A 64 -0.88 -17.20 -13.27
C PHE A 64 -2.39 -17.14 -12.99
N PRO A 65 -3.14 -18.25 -13.03
CA PRO A 65 -4.57 -18.27 -12.72
C PRO A 65 -4.83 -17.79 -11.29
N GLY A 66 -5.80 -16.88 -11.12
CA GLY A 66 -6.11 -16.29 -9.81
C GLY A 66 -5.05 -15.32 -9.28
N ALA A 67 -4.16 -14.83 -10.14
CA ALA A 67 -3.15 -13.86 -9.74
C ALA A 67 -3.75 -12.55 -9.21
N PRO A 68 -3.01 -11.83 -8.35
CA PRO A 68 -3.52 -10.60 -7.77
C PRO A 68 -3.77 -9.49 -8.80
N GLU A 69 -4.97 -8.94 -8.78
CA GLU A 69 -5.35 -7.73 -9.50
C GLU A 69 -5.85 -6.65 -8.55
N THR A 70 -5.26 -5.46 -8.62
CA THR A 70 -5.58 -4.35 -7.74
C THR A 70 -6.00 -3.14 -8.56
N PHE A 71 -7.13 -2.54 -8.21
CA PHE A 71 -7.61 -1.28 -8.73
C PHE A 71 -7.73 -0.26 -7.59
N THR A 72 -7.26 0.96 -7.83
CA THR A 72 -7.51 2.08 -6.94
C THR A 72 -8.02 3.30 -7.69
N LEU A 73 -8.82 4.09 -6.99
CA LEU A 73 -9.22 5.43 -7.36
C LEU A 73 -9.05 6.32 -6.14
N THR A 74 -8.29 7.38 -6.27
CA THR A 74 -8.08 8.36 -5.21
C THR A 74 -8.32 9.76 -5.71
N ALA A 75 -8.83 10.62 -4.85
CA ALA A 75 -8.90 12.05 -5.10
C ALA A 75 -8.38 12.79 -3.86
N ASP A 76 -7.63 13.87 -4.06
CA ASP A 76 -7.29 14.82 -3.01
C ASP A 76 -7.50 16.25 -3.46
N LEU A 77 -7.82 17.10 -2.50
CA LEU A 77 -7.94 18.54 -2.70
C LEU A 77 -7.46 19.28 -1.46
N SER A 78 -7.04 20.51 -1.67
CA SER A 78 -6.70 21.44 -0.60
C SER A 78 -7.71 22.58 -0.54
N ALA A 79 -8.06 23.00 0.67
CA ALA A 79 -8.93 24.13 0.94
C ALA A 79 -8.31 25.04 2.00
N ASN A 80 -8.97 26.17 2.26
CA ASN A 80 -8.56 27.19 3.25
C ASN A 80 -7.08 27.55 3.16
N GLU A 81 -6.64 28.00 1.98
CA GLU A 81 -5.27 28.46 1.73
C GLU A 81 -4.19 27.40 2.02
N GLY A 82 -4.55 26.12 1.93
CA GLY A 82 -3.60 25.04 2.17
C GLY A 82 -3.67 24.45 3.57
N THR A 83 -4.44 25.04 4.50
CA THR A 83 -4.50 24.54 5.89
C THR A 83 -5.46 23.36 6.06
N MET A 84 -6.29 23.06 5.07
CA MET A 84 -7.20 21.92 5.08
C MET A 84 -6.93 21.03 3.87
N GLY A 85 -6.79 19.74 4.10
CA GLY A 85 -6.67 18.72 3.07
C GLY A 85 -7.82 17.73 3.18
N PHE A 86 -8.40 17.37 2.04
CA PHE A 86 -9.43 16.34 1.96
C PHE A 86 -8.97 15.27 0.98
N GLY A 87 -9.29 14.03 1.30
CA GLY A 87 -8.96 12.87 0.48
C GLY A 87 -10.12 11.90 0.41
N PHE A 88 -10.19 11.19 -0.70
CA PHE A 88 -11.10 10.10 -0.95
C PHE A 88 -10.31 8.94 -1.57
N SER A 89 -10.60 7.72 -1.16
CA SER A 89 -10.01 6.54 -1.79
C SER A 89 -11.00 5.39 -1.90
N ILE A 90 -10.96 4.70 -3.02
CA ILE A 90 -11.55 3.39 -3.25
C ILE A 90 -10.42 2.45 -3.64
N LEU A 91 -10.46 1.24 -3.09
CA LEU A 91 -9.57 0.15 -3.40
C LEU A 91 -10.39 -1.11 -3.66
N SER A 92 -10.02 -1.87 -4.68
CA SER A 92 -10.51 -3.22 -4.91
C SER A 92 -9.32 -4.09 -5.26
N ASP A 93 -9.09 -5.13 -4.47
CA ASP A 93 -8.01 -6.09 -4.64
C ASP A 93 -8.61 -7.49 -4.71
N GLN A 94 -8.25 -8.24 -5.75
CA GLN A 94 -8.70 -9.60 -5.97
C GLN A 94 -7.50 -10.53 -6.00
N LEU A 95 -7.53 -11.56 -5.15
CA LEU A 95 -6.52 -12.61 -5.03
C LEU A 95 -7.21 -13.97 -5.08
N GLY A 96 -7.29 -14.56 -6.27
CA GLY A 96 -8.03 -15.80 -6.51
C GLY A 96 -9.49 -15.71 -6.03
N PRO A 97 -9.92 -16.57 -5.10
CA PRO A 97 -11.29 -16.56 -4.55
C PRO A 97 -11.52 -15.45 -3.52
N ALA A 98 -10.46 -14.79 -3.03
CA ALA A 98 -10.56 -13.71 -2.06
C ALA A 98 -10.63 -12.36 -2.75
N LYS A 99 -11.49 -11.47 -2.25
CA LYS A 99 -11.63 -10.10 -2.72
C LYS A 99 -11.78 -9.14 -1.55
N THR A 100 -10.95 -8.11 -1.54
CA THR A 100 -10.97 -7.00 -0.59
C THR A 100 -11.43 -5.74 -1.31
N SER A 101 -12.49 -5.10 -0.84
CA SER A 101 -12.97 -3.83 -1.41
C SER A 101 -13.19 -2.82 -0.30
N GLY A 102 -12.58 -1.65 -0.41
CA GLY A 102 -12.61 -0.65 0.64
C GLY A 102 -12.84 0.75 0.10
N GLY A 103 -13.46 1.58 0.92
CA GLY A 103 -13.64 2.99 0.68
C GLY A 103 -13.29 3.79 1.92
N SER A 104 -12.60 4.92 1.75
CA SER A 104 -12.28 5.81 2.87
C SER A 104 -12.35 7.29 2.48
N LEU A 105 -12.67 8.09 3.50
CA LEU A 105 -12.56 9.53 3.48
C LEU A 105 -11.40 9.93 4.39
N THR A 106 -10.69 10.98 4.00
CA THR A 106 -9.52 11.49 4.70
C THR A 106 -9.66 12.97 4.93
N TYR A 107 -9.31 13.42 6.13
CA TYR A 107 -9.17 14.82 6.46
C TYR A 107 -7.79 15.05 7.06
N ALA A 108 -7.09 16.08 6.59
CA ALA A 108 -5.82 16.51 7.13
C ALA A 108 -5.85 17.98 7.51
N TYR A 109 -5.58 18.26 8.78
CA TYR A 109 -5.31 19.62 9.23
C TYR A 109 -3.84 19.94 9.00
N ARG A 110 -3.54 20.99 8.24
CA ARG A 110 -2.19 21.33 7.80
C ARG A 110 -1.73 22.61 8.48
N ILE A 111 -0.75 22.47 9.36
CA ILE A 111 -0.12 23.56 10.09
C ILE A 111 1.00 24.12 9.21
N GLN A 112 0.90 25.41 8.85
CA GLN A 112 1.99 26.09 8.16
C GLN A 112 3.14 26.35 9.14
N THR A 113 4.30 25.75 8.86
CA THR A 113 5.51 25.86 9.70
C THR A 113 6.51 26.88 9.15
N SER A 114 6.41 27.20 7.86
CA SER A 114 7.20 28.25 7.19
C SER A 114 6.52 28.69 5.89
N ALA A 115 7.14 29.61 5.15
CA ALA A 115 6.62 30.07 3.85
C ALA A 115 6.37 28.94 2.83
N THR A 116 7.14 27.85 2.92
CA THR A 116 6.99 26.68 2.02
C THR A 116 6.73 25.36 2.75
N GLY A 117 6.73 25.38 4.09
CA GLY A 117 6.68 24.17 4.91
C GLY A 117 5.34 23.96 5.59
N PHE A 118 4.83 22.73 5.57
CA PHE A 118 3.57 22.33 6.19
C PHE A 118 3.72 21.00 6.95
N LEU A 119 3.08 20.92 8.11
CA LEU A 119 2.89 19.69 8.87
C LEU A 119 1.40 19.30 8.82
N GLY A 120 1.09 18.21 8.12
CA GLY A 120 -0.24 17.62 8.05
C GLY A 120 -0.50 16.63 9.18
N LEU A 121 -1.59 16.84 9.92
CA LEU A 121 -2.18 15.92 10.88
C LEU A 121 -3.41 15.30 10.23
N GLY A 122 -3.27 14.06 9.74
CA GLY A 122 -4.29 13.37 8.98
C GLY A 122 -5.00 12.28 9.77
N VAL A 123 -6.31 12.19 9.54
CA VAL A 123 -7.17 11.08 9.97
C VAL A 123 -7.96 10.58 8.77
N SER A 124 -8.16 9.27 8.68
CA SER A 124 -8.99 8.65 7.67
C SER A 124 -9.93 7.65 8.30
N ALA A 125 -11.17 7.63 7.83
CA ALA A 125 -12.19 6.70 8.25
C ALA A 125 -12.83 6.05 7.02
N GLY A 126 -13.16 4.78 7.12
CA GLY A 126 -13.68 4.02 6.00
C GLY A 126 -14.30 2.69 6.40
N VAL A 127 -14.70 1.93 5.40
CA VAL A 127 -15.21 0.56 5.55
C VAL A 127 -14.51 -0.31 4.53
N THR A 128 -14.15 -1.52 4.93
CA THR A 128 -13.57 -2.55 4.07
C THR A 128 -14.45 -3.78 4.11
N GLU A 129 -14.79 -4.31 2.94
CA GLU A 129 -15.41 -5.61 2.76
C GLU A 129 -14.33 -6.62 2.39
N TYR A 130 -14.23 -7.68 3.17
CA TYR A 130 -13.48 -8.88 2.85
C TYR A 130 -14.47 -9.94 2.43
N SER A 131 -14.26 -10.52 1.25
CA SER A 131 -15.11 -11.60 0.76
C SER A 131 -14.26 -12.75 0.27
N ILE A 132 -14.73 -13.97 0.48
CA ILE A 132 -14.17 -15.18 -0.10
C ILE A 132 -15.28 -15.98 -0.75
N ASP A 133 -15.04 -16.41 -1.98
CA ASP A 133 -15.96 -17.22 -2.76
C ASP A 133 -15.53 -18.68 -2.74
N GLY A 134 -16.12 -19.46 -1.83
CA GLY A 134 -15.79 -20.88 -1.70
C GLY A 134 -16.22 -21.71 -2.90
N SER A 135 -17.11 -21.20 -3.77
CA SER A 135 -17.46 -21.88 -5.03
C SER A 135 -16.34 -21.89 -6.07
N MET A 136 -15.33 -21.02 -5.88
CA MET A 136 -14.13 -20.98 -6.73
C MET A 136 -13.01 -21.90 -6.20
N LEU A 137 -13.22 -22.56 -5.06
CA LEU A 137 -12.27 -23.49 -4.47
C LEU A 137 -12.60 -24.92 -4.92
N ASP A 138 -11.55 -25.67 -5.25
CA ASP A 138 -11.64 -27.09 -5.64
C ASP A 138 -10.86 -27.92 -4.60
N PRO A 139 -11.52 -28.38 -3.51
CA PRO A 139 -10.84 -29.15 -2.47
C PRO A 139 -10.47 -30.54 -2.95
N ASN A 140 -9.30 -31.03 -2.51
CA ASN A 140 -8.88 -32.41 -2.79
C ASN A 140 -9.81 -33.46 -2.17
N ASP A 141 -10.42 -33.14 -1.01
CA ASP A 141 -11.37 -33.99 -0.30
C ASP A 141 -12.74 -33.28 -0.24
N PHE A 142 -13.72 -33.81 -0.99
CA PHE A 142 -15.08 -33.25 -1.01
C PHE A 142 -16.08 -34.16 -0.26
N PRO A 143 -16.94 -33.61 0.62
CA PRO A 143 -17.05 -32.20 1.01
C PRO A 143 -16.06 -31.80 2.11
N ASP A 144 -15.45 -30.62 1.97
CA ASP A 144 -14.66 -29.98 3.01
C ASP A 144 -15.55 -29.00 3.80
N SER A 145 -15.75 -29.26 5.10
CA SER A 145 -16.61 -28.44 5.96
C SER A 145 -16.01 -27.07 6.31
N GLU A 146 -14.70 -26.89 6.10
CA GLU A 146 -14.01 -25.62 6.35
C GLU A 146 -14.14 -24.65 5.17
N ILE A 147 -14.58 -25.15 4.00
CA ILE A 147 -14.83 -24.30 2.82
C ILE A 147 -16.28 -23.79 2.86
N PRO A 148 -16.48 -22.45 2.83
CA PRO A 148 -17.83 -21.90 2.80
C PRO A 148 -18.57 -22.30 1.53
N MET A 149 -19.83 -22.70 1.68
CA MET A 149 -20.74 -22.96 0.56
C MET A 149 -21.16 -21.62 -0.08
N GLY A 150 -20.40 -21.17 -1.08
CA GLY A 150 -20.62 -19.92 -1.81
C GLY A 150 -19.82 -18.74 -1.24
N ARG A 151 -20.34 -17.53 -1.44
CA ARG A 151 -19.66 -16.29 -1.04
C ARG A 151 -20.00 -15.91 0.40
N VAL A 152 -18.98 -15.75 1.22
CA VAL A 152 -19.09 -15.12 2.54
C VAL A 152 -18.39 -13.77 2.51
N ASN A 153 -18.97 -12.79 3.20
CA ASN A 153 -18.42 -11.45 3.33
C ASN A 153 -18.37 -10.99 4.79
N LEU A 154 -17.40 -10.12 5.07
CA LEU A 154 -17.15 -9.50 6.35
C LEU A 154 -16.87 -8.01 6.11
N PHE A 155 -17.69 -7.15 6.71
CA PHE A 155 -17.45 -5.72 6.71
C PHE A 155 -16.73 -5.31 7.99
N THR A 156 -15.64 -4.57 7.85
CA THR A 156 -14.89 -4.00 8.96
C THR A 156 -14.80 -2.48 8.82
N PRO A 157 -15.02 -1.71 9.91
CA PRO A 157 -14.69 -0.30 9.91
C PRO A 157 -13.17 -0.15 9.90
N ASN A 158 -12.67 0.92 9.29
CA ASN A 158 -11.26 1.25 9.27
C ASN A 158 -11.03 2.68 9.77
N LEU A 159 -10.00 2.86 10.59
CA LEU A 159 -9.49 4.14 11.06
C LEU A 159 -7.99 4.17 10.85
N ASN A 160 -7.50 5.25 10.26
CA ASN A 160 -6.08 5.47 9.99
C ASN A 160 -5.69 6.87 10.46
N THR A 161 -4.44 7.03 10.86
CA THR A 161 -3.87 8.33 11.25
C THR A 161 -2.50 8.53 10.63
N GLY A 162 -2.08 9.78 10.46
CA GLY A 162 -0.76 10.07 9.94
C GLY A 162 -0.28 11.48 10.19
N LEU A 163 1.04 11.60 10.34
CA LEU A 163 1.79 12.85 10.38
C LEU A 163 2.56 12.95 9.07
N PHE A 164 2.47 14.07 8.38
CA PHE A 164 3.19 14.28 7.13
C PHE A 164 3.77 15.69 7.08
N TYR A 165 5.09 15.81 7.19
CA TYR A 165 5.80 17.06 7.01
C TYR A 165 6.33 17.18 5.58
N HIS A 166 6.21 18.36 4.99
CA HIS A 166 6.88 18.66 3.74
C HIS A 166 7.28 20.13 3.63
N ASN A 167 8.28 20.38 2.80
CA ASN A 167 8.65 21.70 2.29
C ASN A 167 9.01 21.59 0.79
N SER A 168 9.58 22.65 0.21
CA SER A 168 9.93 22.68 -1.22
C SER A 168 10.96 21.62 -1.67
N LYS A 169 11.74 21.04 -0.75
CA LYS A 169 12.84 20.10 -1.05
C LYS A 169 12.76 18.78 -0.31
N PHE A 170 12.00 18.66 0.76
CA PHE A 170 12.03 17.49 1.64
C PHE A 170 10.63 17.14 2.11
N TYR A 171 10.39 15.84 2.31
CA TYR A 171 9.22 15.35 3.01
C TYR A 171 9.57 14.17 3.91
N ALA A 172 8.80 14.04 4.98
CA ALA A 172 8.83 12.91 5.88
C ALA A 172 7.43 12.66 6.43
N GLY A 173 7.09 11.40 6.66
CA GLY A 173 5.80 11.07 7.23
C GLY A 173 5.81 9.75 7.95
N PHE A 174 4.95 9.67 8.97
CA PHE A 174 4.67 8.47 9.73
C PHE A 174 3.16 8.26 9.76
N SER A 175 2.68 7.05 9.60
CA SER A 175 1.25 6.74 9.64
C SER A 175 0.99 5.36 10.22
N VAL A 176 -0.25 5.18 10.69
CA VAL A 176 -0.76 3.93 11.22
C VAL A 176 -2.11 3.66 10.57
N TYR A 177 -2.23 2.48 9.97
CA TYR A 177 -3.46 2.01 9.32
C TYR A 177 -4.09 0.86 10.09
N ASN A 178 -5.38 0.61 9.83
CA ASN A 178 -6.17 -0.47 10.43
C ASN A 178 -6.25 -0.37 11.96
N MET A 179 -6.49 0.84 12.50
CA MET A 179 -6.49 1.08 13.94
C MET A 179 -7.72 0.51 14.69
N VAL A 180 -8.77 0.10 13.97
CA VAL A 180 -9.97 -0.54 14.55
C VAL A 180 -9.70 -2.01 14.87
N GLY A 181 -8.96 -2.29 15.95
CA GLY A 181 -8.42 -3.62 16.23
C GLY A 181 -9.44 -4.78 16.26
N ARG A 182 -8.92 -5.99 15.99
CA ARG A 182 -9.57 -7.32 16.00
C ARG A 182 -10.67 -7.53 17.05
N ASN A 183 -10.49 -7.02 18.27
CA ASN A 183 -11.40 -7.24 19.41
C ASN A 183 -12.73 -6.47 19.33
N ALA A 184 -12.88 -5.56 18.37
CA ALA A 184 -14.10 -4.78 18.16
C ALA A 184 -15.09 -5.45 17.17
N LEU A 185 -14.75 -6.62 16.61
CA LEU A 185 -15.53 -7.32 15.59
C LEU A 185 -16.09 -8.64 16.14
N GLU A 186 -17.41 -8.85 16.05
CA GLU A 186 -18.13 -9.97 16.68
C GLU A 186 -17.81 -11.36 16.10
N ARG A 187 -17.18 -11.43 14.92
CA ARG A 187 -16.76 -12.70 14.28
C ARG A 187 -15.24 -12.80 14.27
N GLU A 188 -14.68 -13.39 15.32
CA GLU A 188 -13.23 -13.59 15.43
C GLU A 188 -12.69 -14.33 14.20
N ASP A 189 -13.21 -15.51 13.87
CA ASP A 189 -12.62 -16.47 12.91
C ASP A 189 -12.31 -15.93 11.51
N ILE A 190 -13.11 -14.97 11.00
CA ILE A 190 -12.91 -14.31 9.70
C ILE A 190 -12.17 -12.96 9.86
N ALA A 191 -12.34 -12.29 11.00
CA ALA A 191 -11.69 -11.00 11.30
C ALA A 191 -10.20 -11.14 11.68
N LEU A 192 -9.73 -12.36 11.97
CA LEU A 192 -8.37 -12.61 12.48
C LEU A 192 -7.23 -12.20 11.54
N ALA A 193 -7.45 -12.22 10.21
CA ALA A 193 -6.37 -12.11 9.24
C ALA A 193 -6.11 -10.70 8.70
N TYR A 194 -7.03 -9.75 8.90
CA TYR A 194 -7.08 -8.54 8.07
C TYR A 194 -6.90 -7.19 8.82
N HIS A 195 -6.83 -7.20 10.16
CA HIS A 195 -6.91 -5.97 10.95
C HIS A 195 -5.77 -5.76 11.95
N ASP A 196 -4.56 -6.16 11.57
CA ASP A 196 -3.35 -5.77 12.28
C ASP A 196 -2.94 -4.34 11.96
N PHE A 197 -2.34 -3.66 12.93
CA PHE A 197 -1.84 -2.31 12.75
C PHE A 197 -0.69 -2.32 11.76
N HIS A 198 -0.82 -1.50 10.72
CA HIS A 198 0.23 -1.32 9.72
C HIS A 198 0.89 0.04 9.92
N TYR A 199 2.19 0.02 10.22
CA TYR A 199 2.98 1.22 10.42
C TYR A 199 3.75 1.54 9.13
N TYR A 200 3.70 2.80 8.71
CA TYR A 200 4.49 3.28 7.57
C TYR A 200 5.37 4.45 7.99
N LEU A 201 6.62 4.42 7.56
CA LEU A 201 7.57 5.52 7.66
C LEU A 201 8.10 5.84 6.27
N THR A 202 7.85 7.05 5.77
CA THR A 202 8.25 7.49 4.44
C THR A 202 9.07 8.76 4.52
N MET A 203 10.14 8.85 3.73
CA MET A 203 10.94 10.07 3.63
C MET A 203 11.51 10.21 2.22
N GLY A 204 11.78 11.45 1.82
CA GLY A 204 12.47 11.72 0.57
C GLY A 204 12.84 13.19 0.41
N ALA A 205 13.69 13.44 -0.57
CA ALA A 205 14.17 14.78 -0.89
C ALA A 205 14.13 15.02 -2.40
N LEU A 206 14.18 16.28 -2.81
CA LEU A 206 14.27 16.72 -4.19
C LEU A 206 15.49 17.61 -4.35
N PHE A 207 16.41 17.19 -5.19
CA PHE A 207 17.67 17.86 -5.48
C PHE A 207 17.66 18.36 -6.92
N ASP A 208 17.95 19.64 -7.13
CA ASP A 208 18.14 20.21 -8.46
C ASP A 208 19.57 19.88 -8.92
N LEU A 209 19.73 18.90 -9.82
CA LEU A 209 21.04 18.53 -10.37
C LEU A 209 21.45 19.49 -11.51
N SER A 210 20.47 20.01 -12.24
CA SER A 210 20.64 21.05 -13.25
C SER A 210 19.32 21.81 -13.44
N THR A 211 19.30 22.79 -14.35
CA THR A 211 18.07 23.50 -14.73
C THR A 211 17.02 22.59 -15.38
N MET A 212 17.41 21.43 -15.93
CA MET A 212 16.51 20.49 -16.59
C MET A 212 16.32 19.17 -15.84
N VAL A 213 17.17 18.84 -14.87
CA VAL A 213 17.16 17.53 -14.20
C VAL A 213 17.06 17.70 -12.69
N LYS A 214 16.04 17.08 -12.10
CA LYS A 214 15.89 16.96 -10.64
C LYS A 214 15.98 15.51 -10.23
N PHE A 215 16.57 15.24 -9.07
CA PHE A 215 16.72 13.90 -8.50
C PHE A 215 15.93 13.80 -7.20
N LYS A 216 15.10 12.75 -7.10
CA LYS A 216 14.24 12.46 -5.96
C LYS A 216 14.56 11.08 -5.40
N PRO A 217 15.52 10.97 -4.46
CA PRO A 217 15.66 9.77 -3.65
C PRO A 217 14.54 9.73 -2.61
N SER A 218 14.02 8.53 -2.35
CA SER A 218 13.05 8.31 -1.28
C SER A 218 13.14 6.89 -0.73
N PHE A 219 12.70 6.71 0.50
CA PHE A 219 12.54 5.40 1.07
C PHE A 219 11.20 5.27 1.79
N LEU A 220 10.76 4.03 1.96
CA LEU A 220 9.57 3.66 2.71
C LEU A 220 9.89 2.43 3.54
N ILE A 221 9.52 2.45 4.81
CA ILE A 221 9.53 1.28 5.69
C ILE A 221 8.08 0.95 6.03
N LYS A 222 7.74 -0.33 5.99
CA LYS A 222 6.44 -0.88 6.35
C LYS A 222 6.63 -1.96 7.39
N GLU A 223 5.91 -1.83 8.50
CA GLU A 223 5.94 -2.79 9.60
C GLU A 223 4.53 -3.24 9.93
N VAL A 224 4.36 -4.55 10.10
CA VAL A 224 3.12 -5.17 10.59
C VAL A 224 3.50 -6.35 11.47
N LYS A 225 2.74 -6.56 12.53
CA LYS A 225 2.95 -7.68 13.45
C LYS A 225 2.84 -9.00 12.68
N GLY A 226 3.72 -9.96 12.97
CA GLY A 226 3.66 -11.30 12.37
C GLY A 226 4.32 -11.42 10.98
N ALA A 227 4.76 -10.33 10.36
CA ALA A 227 5.50 -10.36 9.10
C ALA A 227 6.92 -9.76 9.23
N PRO A 228 7.83 -10.03 8.27
CA PRO A 228 9.11 -9.31 8.18
C PRO A 228 8.91 -7.82 7.85
N THR A 229 9.77 -6.96 8.40
CA THR A 229 9.83 -5.53 8.07
C THR A 229 10.15 -5.35 6.60
N ASN A 230 9.32 -4.62 5.85
CA ASN A 230 9.57 -4.34 4.43
C ASN A 230 10.16 -2.96 4.26
N TYR A 231 11.09 -2.81 3.32
CA TYR A 231 11.62 -1.51 2.94
C TYR A 231 11.72 -1.36 1.43
N ASP A 232 11.38 -0.16 0.94
CA ASP A 232 11.51 0.25 -0.45
C ASP A 232 12.49 1.43 -0.51
N ILE A 233 13.48 1.36 -1.40
CA ILE A 233 14.42 2.45 -1.71
C ILE A 233 14.20 2.83 -3.17
N ASN A 234 14.03 4.12 -3.44
CA ASN A 234 13.70 4.60 -4.77
C ASN A 234 14.63 5.72 -5.19
N ALA A 235 14.93 5.75 -6.48
CA ALA A 235 15.70 6.78 -7.14
C ALA A 235 14.93 7.22 -8.39
N MET A 236 14.39 8.43 -8.36
CA MET A 236 13.60 8.99 -9.47
C MET A 236 14.26 10.26 -9.99
N PHE A 237 14.26 10.45 -11.31
CA PHE A 237 14.79 11.62 -11.99
C PHE A 237 13.68 12.31 -12.79
N LEU A 238 13.55 13.62 -12.65
CA LEU A 238 12.60 14.45 -13.38
C LEU A 238 13.33 15.26 -14.44
N PHE A 239 12.99 15.03 -15.69
CA PHE A 239 13.51 15.72 -16.86
C PHE A 239 12.51 16.75 -17.38
N GLY A 240 12.96 18.00 -17.50
CA GLY A 240 12.19 19.12 -18.08
C GLY A 240 10.84 19.36 -17.42
N GLU A 241 10.69 18.98 -16.15
CA GLU A 241 9.45 19.02 -15.37
C GLU A 241 8.27 18.20 -15.96
N ARG A 242 8.57 17.31 -16.91
CA ARG A 242 7.58 16.55 -17.69
C ARG A 242 7.73 15.04 -17.62
N ILE A 243 8.94 14.51 -17.46
CA ILE A 243 9.18 13.07 -17.53
C ILE A 243 9.89 12.63 -16.26
N TRP A 244 9.26 11.74 -15.52
CA TRP A 244 9.89 11.00 -14.43
C TRP A 244 10.41 9.66 -14.93
N VAL A 245 11.66 9.34 -14.63
CA VAL A 245 12.26 8.03 -14.89
C VAL A 245 13.02 7.60 -13.66
N GLY A 246 12.90 6.34 -13.27
CA GLY A 246 13.68 5.83 -12.16
C GLY A 246 13.36 4.39 -11.84
N GLY A 247 13.71 3.99 -10.63
CA GLY A 247 13.47 2.66 -10.16
C GLY A 247 13.33 2.55 -8.65
N SER A 248 12.84 1.39 -8.24
CA SER A 248 12.66 0.99 -6.86
C SER A 248 13.40 -0.31 -6.60
N TYR A 249 14.09 -0.41 -5.47
CA TYR A 249 14.56 -1.65 -4.91
C TYR A 249 13.79 -1.93 -3.63
N ARG A 250 13.23 -3.12 -3.54
CA ARG A 250 12.41 -3.56 -2.42
C ARG A 250 12.98 -4.83 -1.85
N SER A 251 13.01 -4.89 -0.53
CA SER A 251 13.43 -6.06 0.20
C SER A 251 12.80 -6.07 1.60
N ASN A 252 13.05 -7.13 2.38
CA ASN A 252 12.55 -7.26 3.72
C ASN A 252 13.65 -7.73 4.69
N MET A 253 13.49 -7.40 5.97
CA MET A 253 14.44 -7.69 7.03
C MET A 253 13.70 -8.23 8.26
N LYS A 254 14.35 -9.09 9.02
CA LYS A 254 13.81 -9.66 10.27
C LYS A 254 14.34 -8.85 11.47
N ILE A 255 13.94 -7.59 11.60
CA ILE A 255 14.50 -6.69 12.64
C ILE A 255 13.68 -6.74 13.95
N TRP A 256 12.36 -6.95 13.87
CA TRP A 256 11.46 -6.69 15.00
C TRP A 256 10.56 -7.88 15.38
N ASN A 257 10.87 -9.08 14.89
CA ASN A 257 9.96 -10.20 15.03
C ASN A 257 10.76 -11.51 15.26
N ASP A 258 11.00 -11.80 16.54
CA ASP A 258 11.87 -12.88 17.02
C ASP A 258 11.32 -14.29 16.77
N ASN A 259 10.03 -14.40 16.43
CA ASN A 259 9.32 -15.65 16.16
C ASN A 259 9.05 -15.91 14.66
N LEU A 260 9.76 -15.24 13.76
CA LEU A 260 9.63 -15.51 12.33
C LEU A 260 10.29 -16.84 11.97
N GLU A 261 9.58 -17.67 11.18
CA GLU A 261 10.14 -18.91 10.63
C GLU A 261 11.53 -18.68 10.01
N SER A 262 12.46 -19.60 10.32
CA SER A 262 13.83 -19.57 9.81
C SER A 262 13.88 -19.61 8.28
N ASN A 263 12.87 -20.22 7.64
CA ASN A 263 12.76 -20.42 6.19
C ASN A 263 12.08 -19.29 5.41
N LEU A 264 11.67 -18.18 6.04
CA LEU A 264 11.15 -17.01 5.32
C LEU A 264 12.23 -16.44 4.39
N SER A 265 12.07 -16.63 3.08
CA SER A 265 12.99 -16.07 2.07
C SER A 265 12.89 -14.54 2.04
N ASN A 266 14.03 -13.86 1.87
CA ASN A 266 14.05 -12.42 1.65
C ASN A 266 13.31 -12.10 0.35
N ARG A 267 12.18 -11.37 0.39
CA ARG A 267 11.39 -10.99 -0.79
C ARG A 267 12.03 -9.79 -1.47
N ASN A 268 12.82 -10.03 -2.52
CA ASN A 268 13.47 -8.97 -3.26
C ASN A 268 12.74 -8.68 -4.58
N ALA A 269 12.56 -7.41 -4.89
CA ALA A 269 12.00 -6.97 -6.16
C ALA A 269 12.68 -5.69 -6.63
N VAL A 270 12.82 -5.55 -7.95
CA VAL A 270 13.27 -4.33 -8.61
C VAL A 270 12.16 -3.82 -9.51
N ALA A 271 11.86 -2.54 -9.41
CA ALA A 271 10.89 -1.87 -10.26
C ALA A 271 11.58 -0.88 -11.20
N ALA A 272 11.21 -0.89 -12.47
CA ALA A 272 11.47 0.22 -13.39
C ALA A 272 10.20 1.08 -13.48
N ILE A 273 10.33 2.39 -13.33
CA ILE A 273 9.20 3.32 -13.25
C ILE A 273 9.41 4.46 -14.24
N ILE A 274 8.37 4.74 -15.04
CA ILE A 274 8.31 5.91 -15.90
C ILE A 274 6.96 6.60 -15.70
N GLU A 275 6.98 7.93 -15.55
CA GLU A 275 5.77 8.74 -15.64
C GLU A 275 5.97 9.93 -16.58
N ILE A 276 4.91 10.31 -17.27
CA ILE A 276 4.90 11.40 -18.24
C ILE A 276 3.71 12.31 -17.95
N PHE A 277 3.98 13.61 -17.84
CA PHE A 277 2.94 14.63 -17.93
C PHE A 277 2.61 14.88 -19.40
N ALA A 278 1.66 14.11 -19.94
CA ALA A 278 1.22 14.21 -21.32
C ALA A 278 0.62 15.60 -21.65
N THR A 279 -0.01 16.23 -20.67
CA THR A 279 -0.46 17.63 -20.72
C THR A 279 -0.20 18.31 -19.37
N ASP A 280 -0.49 19.60 -19.25
CA ASP A 280 -0.43 20.31 -17.95
C ASP A 280 -1.50 19.81 -16.94
N ARG A 281 -2.36 18.86 -17.34
CA ARG A 281 -3.39 18.22 -16.49
C ARG A 281 -3.29 16.70 -16.40
N LEU A 282 -2.84 16.04 -17.47
CA LEU A 282 -2.84 14.57 -17.57
C LEU A 282 -1.45 14.02 -17.27
N ARG A 283 -1.38 13.08 -16.32
CA ARG A 283 -0.21 12.29 -15.98
C ARG A 283 -0.47 10.83 -16.30
N LEU A 284 0.47 10.17 -16.95
CA LEU A 284 0.44 8.75 -17.24
C LEU A 284 1.66 8.10 -16.61
N GLY A 285 1.47 7.02 -15.86
CA GLY A 285 2.53 6.29 -15.20
C GLY A 285 2.51 4.82 -15.55
N TYR A 286 3.69 4.24 -15.67
CA TYR A 286 3.88 2.81 -15.85
C TYR A 286 5.04 2.33 -14.98
N ALA A 287 4.83 1.22 -14.29
CA ALA A 287 5.87 0.53 -13.56
C ALA A 287 5.87 -0.95 -13.90
N TYR A 288 7.07 -1.50 -13.98
CA TYR A 288 7.32 -2.91 -14.23
C TYR A 288 8.15 -3.44 -13.07
N ASP A 289 7.59 -4.39 -12.32
CA ASP A 289 8.28 -5.05 -11.22
C ASP A 289 8.77 -6.42 -11.63
N HIS A 290 10.01 -6.69 -11.27
CA HIS A 290 10.65 -7.98 -11.43
C HIS A 290 11.07 -8.52 -10.06
N ASN A 291 10.58 -9.70 -9.70
CA ASN A 291 10.96 -10.38 -8.46
C ASN A 291 12.29 -11.12 -8.67
N THR A 292 13.29 -10.87 -7.81
CA THR A 292 14.65 -11.41 -7.97
C THR A 292 14.94 -12.65 -7.10
N ASN A 293 13.88 -13.27 -6.57
CA ASN A 293 13.96 -14.41 -5.66
C ASN A 293 14.00 -15.77 -6.37
N VAL A 294 14.26 -16.84 -5.60
CA VAL A 294 14.27 -18.27 -5.99
C VAL A 294 12.98 -18.76 -6.69
N LEU A 295 11.91 -17.95 -6.69
CA LEU A 295 10.65 -18.18 -7.43
C LEU A 295 10.58 -17.39 -8.76
N SER A 296 11.67 -16.78 -9.23
CA SER A 296 11.70 -15.98 -10.47
C SER A 296 11.25 -16.77 -11.69
N ASP A 297 11.53 -18.08 -11.70
CA ASP A 297 11.25 -18.95 -12.84
C ASP A 297 9.75 -19.30 -12.97
N TYR A 298 8.96 -19.09 -11.92
CA TYR A 298 7.53 -19.44 -11.88
C TYR A 298 6.60 -18.22 -11.77
N ARG A 299 7.14 -17.02 -11.53
CA ARG A 299 6.34 -15.81 -11.27
C ARG A 299 6.78 -14.67 -12.18
N ASN A 300 6.17 -14.60 -13.36
CA ASN A 300 6.40 -13.54 -14.32
C ASN A 300 5.87 -12.20 -13.77
N ASN A 301 6.77 -11.23 -13.66
CA ASN A 301 6.61 -9.77 -13.77
C ASN A 301 5.23 -9.15 -13.43
N SER A 302 5.25 -8.10 -12.60
CA SER A 302 4.06 -7.31 -12.33
C SER A 302 4.05 -6.02 -13.15
N HIS A 303 2.87 -5.63 -13.59
CA HIS A 303 2.64 -4.40 -14.35
C HIS A 303 1.71 -3.49 -13.55
N GLU A 304 2.07 -2.22 -13.47
CA GLU A 304 1.25 -1.20 -12.82
C GLU A 304 1.09 -0.01 -13.77
N LEU A 305 -0.15 0.39 -14.02
CA LEU A 305 -0.54 1.52 -14.84
C LEU A 305 -1.21 2.54 -13.95
N SER A 306 -0.85 3.82 -14.08
CA SER A 306 -1.50 4.91 -13.37
C SER A 306 -1.91 6.02 -14.32
N VAL A 307 -3.06 6.61 -14.03
CA VAL A 307 -3.57 7.79 -14.74
C VAL A 307 -3.94 8.83 -13.70
N GLY A 308 -3.33 10.00 -13.82
CA GLY A 308 -3.53 11.16 -12.97
C GLY A 308 -4.14 12.31 -13.72
N PHE A 309 -5.08 13.02 -13.11
CA PHE A 309 -5.73 14.19 -13.67
C PHE A 309 -5.79 15.32 -12.66
N TYR A 310 -5.15 16.44 -12.99
CA TYR A 310 -5.30 17.70 -12.26
C TYR A 310 -6.52 18.45 -12.81
N MET A 311 -7.47 18.78 -11.94
CA MET A 311 -8.67 19.53 -12.34
C MET A 311 -8.32 20.96 -12.76
N THR A 312 -7.27 21.51 -12.16
CA THR A 312 -6.67 22.81 -12.49
C THR A 312 -5.31 22.56 -13.15
N PRO A 313 -4.89 23.30 -14.21
CA PRO A 313 -3.57 23.11 -14.80
C PRO A 313 -2.45 23.36 -13.77
N ARG A 314 -1.40 22.53 -13.75
CA ARG A 314 -0.27 22.56 -12.79
C ARG A 314 0.53 23.87 -12.72
N LYS A 315 0.27 24.80 -13.64
CA LYS A 315 0.90 26.13 -13.76
C LYS A 315 -0.03 27.27 -13.38
N ALA A 316 -1.29 26.97 -13.06
CA ALA A 316 -2.26 27.99 -12.73
C ALA A 316 -2.07 28.43 -11.28
N VAL A 317 -1.67 29.68 -11.08
CA VAL A 317 -1.73 30.30 -9.76
C VAL A 317 -3.20 30.47 -9.41
N MET A 318 -3.69 29.73 -8.41
CA MET A 318 -5.01 29.98 -7.84
C MET A 318 -5.03 31.36 -7.21
N LYS A 319 -5.53 32.37 -7.95
CA LYS A 319 -5.82 33.69 -7.39
C LYS A 319 -7.10 33.58 -6.56
N ASN A 320 -6.97 33.70 -5.24
CA ASN A 320 -8.12 33.80 -4.35
C ASN A 320 -8.84 35.14 -4.58
N GLN A 321 -10.17 35.11 -4.78
CA GLN A 321 -11.00 36.29 -5.01
C GLN A 321 -11.40 37.04 -3.73
N ARG A 322 -10.85 36.69 -2.56
CA ARG A 322 -11.23 37.31 -1.29
C ARG A 322 -10.39 38.52 -0.89
N TRP A 323 -10.34 39.52 -1.76
CA TRP A 323 -10.00 40.90 -1.39
C TRP A 323 -10.75 41.86 -2.33
N PHE A 324 -11.96 42.23 -1.90
CA PHE A 324 -12.51 43.57 -2.08
C PHE A 324 -12.91 44.06 -0.69
#